data_AF-A0A316G0K2-F1
#
_entry.id   AF-A0A316G0K2-F1
#
_cell.length_a   1.000
_cell.length_b   1.000
_cell.length_c   1.000
_cell.angle_alpha   90.00
_cell.angle_beta   90.00
_cell.angle_gamma   90.00
#
_symmetry.space_group_name_H-M   'P 1'
#
loop_
_entity.id
_entity.type
_entity.pdbx_description
1 polymer ?
#
loop_
_entity_poly.entity_id
_entity_poly.type
_entity_poly.pdbx_seq_one_letter_code
_entity_poly.pdbx_strand_id
1 'polypeptide(L)'
;MTSKCIVTLLFIAFLSSSLHSQSKIYKWRDENGKLHFSSSPPTEQVDHKEVHVNNDIPSGVSIRKTSYYQYCDNIRLPGRTGRPIEQLRGISKNMLRWKKKVDQFKEELRTQNRKVGKYSGEYRSRVIKRTNDIKQSIAKYQCAINWAIKTREVNKNLKADLTVERNQLEVQIASVRTKRELICGKRPKYISGSDALSYREIYERYEKCALRYTEQVKSLLGKKREVKNQINRLK
;
A
#
# COMPACT_ATOMS: atom_id res chain seq x y z
N MET A 1 -5.42 -26.70 -60.31
CA MET A 1 -5.70 -25.30 -59.87
C MET A 1 -5.64 -25.16 -58.34
N THR A 2 -4.59 -25.67 -57.68
CA THR A 2 -4.55 -25.75 -56.18
C THR A 2 -3.37 -25.00 -55.55
N SER A 3 -2.42 -24.50 -56.34
CA SER A 3 -1.19 -23.86 -55.80
C SER A 3 -1.36 -22.38 -55.45
N LYS A 4 -2.42 -21.71 -55.93
CA LYS A 4 -2.62 -20.27 -55.71
C LYS A 4 -3.27 -19.91 -54.36
N CYS A 5 -3.83 -20.87 -53.62
CA CYS A 5 -4.50 -20.59 -52.34
C CYS A 5 -3.54 -20.64 -51.13
N ILE A 6 -2.40 -21.30 -51.24
CA ILE A 6 -1.46 -21.47 -50.10
C ILE A 6 -0.65 -20.18 -49.86
N VAL A 7 -0.29 -19.46 -50.93
CA VAL A 7 0.49 -18.22 -50.84
C VAL A 7 -0.32 -17.09 -50.19
N THR A 8 -1.62 -17.01 -50.47
CA THR A 8 -2.50 -15.97 -49.90
C THR A 8 -2.73 -16.15 -48.40
N LEU A 9 -2.73 -17.39 -47.90
CA LEU A 9 -2.96 -17.70 -46.49
C LEU A 9 -1.72 -17.40 -45.61
N LEU A 10 -0.52 -17.57 -46.17
CA LEU A 10 0.75 -17.20 -45.51
C LEU A 10 0.93 -15.68 -45.40
N PHE A 11 0.42 -14.90 -46.36
CA PHE A 11 0.54 -13.44 -46.33
C PHE A 11 -0.33 -12.80 -45.24
N ILE A 12 -1.52 -13.36 -44.98
CA ILE A 12 -2.44 -12.83 -43.95
C ILE A 12 -1.93 -13.12 -42.53
N ALA A 13 -1.23 -14.25 -42.32
CA ALA A 13 -0.63 -14.60 -41.04
C ALA A 13 0.56 -13.71 -40.66
N PHE A 14 1.27 -13.14 -41.64
CA PHE A 14 2.43 -12.27 -41.37
C PHE A 14 2.02 -10.85 -40.96
N LEU A 15 0.88 -10.35 -41.47
CA LEU A 15 0.36 -9.00 -41.20
C LEU A 15 -0.20 -8.82 -39.78
N SER A 16 -0.45 -9.89 -39.02
CA SER A 16 -1.03 -9.80 -37.67
C SER A 16 -0.02 -9.52 -36.56
N SER A 17 1.28 -9.48 -36.87
CA SER A 17 2.35 -9.43 -35.86
C SER A 17 2.88 -8.03 -35.51
N SER A 18 2.38 -6.96 -36.13
CA SER A 18 2.97 -5.61 -36.00
C SER A 18 2.19 -4.59 -35.15
N LEU A 19 1.09 -4.96 -34.50
CA LEU A 19 0.29 -4.00 -33.71
C LEU A 19 0.28 -4.30 -32.22
N HIS A 20 1.42 -4.13 -31.53
CA HIS A 20 1.45 -3.94 -30.06
C HIS A 20 2.61 -3.02 -29.64
N SER A 21 2.81 -1.89 -30.33
CA SER A 21 3.60 -0.78 -29.76
C SER A 21 2.65 0.14 -29.00
N GLN A 22 2.45 -0.17 -27.71
CA GLN A 22 1.74 0.71 -26.78
C GLN A 22 2.67 1.91 -26.52
N SER A 23 2.56 2.95 -27.35
CA SER A 23 3.40 4.14 -27.28
C SER A 23 3.21 4.85 -25.93
N LYS A 24 4.12 4.60 -25.01
CA LYS A 24 4.16 5.31 -23.73
C LYS A 24 4.67 6.72 -24.04
N ILE A 25 3.78 7.70 -23.95
CA ILE A 25 4.16 9.12 -24.04
C ILE A 25 4.59 9.56 -22.64
N TYR A 26 5.86 9.90 -22.50
CA TYR A 26 6.42 10.45 -21.28
C TYR A 26 6.19 11.96 -21.26
N LYS A 27 5.75 12.46 -20.10
CA LYS A 27 5.50 13.89 -19.85
C LYS A 27 6.39 14.37 -18.72
N TRP A 28 7.18 15.41 -18.96
CA TRP A 28 8.04 16.02 -17.94
C TRP A 28 8.11 17.55 -18.07
N ARG A 29 8.69 18.22 -17.07
CA ARG A 29 9.01 19.65 -17.12
C ARG A 29 10.53 19.82 -17.07
N ASP A 30 11.05 20.77 -17.84
CA ASP A 30 12.44 21.19 -17.74
C ASP A 30 12.67 22.19 -16.59
N GLU A 31 13.92 22.60 -16.40
CA GLU A 31 14.35 23.55 -15.36
C GLU A 31 13.69 24.93 -15.49
N ASN A 32 13.22 25.28 -16.68
CA ASN A 32 12.50 26.52 -16.98
C ASN A 32 10.97 26.37 -16.83
N GLY A 33 10.51 25.21 -16.36
CA GLY A 33 9.09 24.92 -16.13
C GLY A 33 8.28 24.63 -17.40
N LYS A 34 8.94 24.51 -18.57
CA LYS A 34 8.30 24.21 -19.85
C LYS A 34 7.97 22.73 -19.94
N LEU A 35 6.77 22.45 -20.44
CA LEU A 35 6.20 21.11 -20.51
C LEU A 35 6.66 20.41 -21.81
N HIS A 36 7.22 19.21 -21.69
CA HIS A 36 7.70 18.41 -22.82
C HIS A 36 6.99 17.05 -22.89
N PHE A 37 6.85 16.54 -24.11
CA PHE A 37 6.25 15.24 -24.41
C PHE A 37 7.17 14.47 -25.36
N SER A 38 7.48 13.22 -25.04
CA SER A 38 8.27 12.36 -25.93
C SER A 38 7.82 10.91 -25.90
N SER A 39 8.04 10.23 -27.03
CA SER A 39 7.88 8.79 -27.19
C SER A 39 9.02 7.98 -26.58
N SER A 40 10.13 8.63 -26.21
CA SER A 40 11.31 8.00 -25.60
C SER A 40 11.55 8.56 -24.20
N PRO A 41 11.95 7.72 -23.22
CA PRO A 41 12.29 8.21 -21.89
C PRO A 41 13.49 9.17 -21.97
N PRO A 42 13.51 10.26 -21.20
CA PRO A 42 14.64 11.19 -21.19
C PRO A 42 15.92 10.45 -20.75
N THR A 43 16.99 10.64 -21.52
CA THR A 43 18.28 9.94 -21.39
C THR A 43 19.17 10.50 -20.29
N GLU A 44 18.86 11.70 -19.81
CA GLU A 44 19.60 12.33 -18.72
C GLU A 44 19.02 11.88 -17.39
N GLN A 45 19.89 11.56 -16.43
CA GLN A 45 19.52 11.43 -15.03
C GLN A 45 18.98 12.78 -14.56
N VAL A 46 17.70 13.03 -14.82
CA VAL A 46 16.98 14.17 -14.28
C VAL A 46 17.00 13.94 -12.78
N ASP A 47 17.86 14.69 -12.11
CA ASP A 47 17.89 14.79 -10.67
C ASP A 47 16.44 15.03 -10.23
N HIS A 48 15.84 14.03 -9.59
CA HIS A 48 14.48 14.12 -9.10
C HIS A 48 14.46 15.12 -7.94
N LYS A 49 14.58 16.42 -8.25
CA LYS A 49 14.11 17.46 -7.34
C LYS A 49 12.61 17.28 -7.30
N GLU A 50 12.14 16.60 -6.25
CA GLU A 50 10.77 16.64 -5.79
C GLU A 50 10.30 18.10 -5.88
N VAL A 51 9.48 18.41 -6.88
CA VAL A 51 8.84 19.71 -6.99
C VAL A 51 7.83 19.77 -5.86
N HIS A 52 8.28 20.31 -4.73
CA HIS A 52 7.41 20.71 -3.65
C HIS A 52 6.50 21.81 -4.21
N VAL A 53 5.22 21.48 -4.42
CA VAL A 53 4.21 22.49 -4.68
C VAL A 53 4.07 23.30 -3.39
N ASN A 54 4.81 24.40 -3.32
CA ASN A 54 4.68 25.41 -2.27
C ASN A 54 3.31 26.07 -2.41
N ASN A 55 2.33 25.53 -1.68
CA ASN A 55 1.27 26.35 -1.13
C ASN A 55 1.87 26.99 0.12
N ASP A 56 2.49 28.17 -0.04
CA ASP A 56 3.09 28.95 1.04
C ASP A 56 2.04 29.44 2.04
N ILE A 57 1.57 28.51 2.87
CA ILE A 57 1.27 28.78 4.27
C ILE A 57 2.47 28.16 4.99
N PRO A 58 3.30 28.93 5.70
CA PRO A 58 4.46 28.37 6.39
C PRO A 58 3.97 27.23 7.29
N SER A 59 4.39 26.01 6.95
CA SER A 59 4.10 24.79 7.68
C SER A 59 4.94 24.75 8.96
N GLY A 60 4.79 25.75 9.82
CA GLY A 60 5.50 25.84 11.10
C GLY A 60 5.14 24.70 12.08
N VAL A 61 4.22 23.81 11.71
CA VAL A 61 3.83 22.64 12.48
C VAL A 61 4.58 21.42 11.96
N SER A 62 5.62 21.02 12.67
CA SER A 62 6.35 19.78 12.42
C SER A 62 5.71 18.58 13.14
N ILE A 63 6.05 17.37 12.69
CA ILE A 63 5.57 16.14 13.31
C ILE A 63 6.36 15.88 14.59
N ARG A 64 5.69 15.88 15.74
CA ARG A 64 6.26 15.42 17.01
C ARG A 64 6.03 13.94 17.20
N LYS A 65 7.08 13.20 17.56
CA LYS A 65 7.00 11.77 17.88
C LYS A 65 7.08 11.56 19.39
N THR A 66 6.23 10.67 19.90
CA THR A 66 6.37 10.06 21.24
C THR A 66 6.66 8.57 21.08
N SER A 67 6.88 7.84 22.18
CA SER A 67 7.20 6.41 22.15
C SER A 67 6.17 5.56 21.37
N TYR A 68 4.90 5.98 21.39
CA TYR A 68 3.80 5.20 20.79
C TYR A 68 3.02 5.93 19.68
N TYR A 69 3.08 7.27 19.61
CA TYR A 69 2.22 8.06 18.75
C TYR A 69 2.97 9.19 18.03
N GLN A 70 2.38 9.67 16.95
CA GLN A 70 2.84 10.84 16.22
C GLN A 70 1.78 11.93 16.29
N TYR A 71 2.21 13.19 16.26
CA TYR A 71 1.34 14.35 16.40
C TYR A 71 1.71 15.43 15.41
N CYS A 72 0.69 16.11 14.87
CA CYS A 72 0.82 17.42 14.25
C CYS A 72 0.28 18.44 15.24
N ASP A 73 1.18 19.05 16.02
CA ASP A 73 0.84 19.83 17.21
C ASP A 73 0.01 19.02 18.23
N ASN A 74 -1.28 19.35 18.40
CA ASN A 74 -2.20 18.63 19.28
C ASN A 74 -3.04 17.57 18.55
N ILE A 75 -2.92 17.44 17.22
CA ILE A 75 -3.63 16.44 16.44
C ILE A 75 -2.87 15.12 16.49
N ARG A 76 -3.44 14.13 17.19
CA ARG A 76 -2.91 12.76 17.22
C ARG A 76 -3.12 12.06 15.88
N LEU A 77 -2.03 11.54 15.32
CA LEU A 77 -2.03 10.80 14.07
C LEU A 77 -2.43 9.32 14.30
N PRO A 78 -3.15 8.69 13.35
CA PRO A 78 -3.56 7.29 13.44
C PRO A 78 -2.42 6.29 13.55
N GLY A 79 -2.67 5.23 14.32
CA GLY A 79 -1.78 4.07 14.42
C GLY A 79 -0.66 4.21 15.45
N ARG A 80 -0.03 3.08 15.77
CA ARG A 80 1.21 3.03 16.54
C ARG A 80 2.41 3.11 15.60
N THR A 81 3.51 3.67 16.08
CA THR A 81 4.81 3.62 15.39
C THR A 81 5.18 2.16 15.10
N GLY A 82 5.54 1.86 13.85
CA GLY A 82 5.98 0.53 13.43
C GLY A 82 4.89 -0.49 13.08
N ARG A 83 3.60 -0.11 13.03
CA ARG A 83 2.50 -0.99 12.59
C ARG A 83 1.78 -0.45 11.35
N PRO A 84 2.28 -0.74 10.14
CA PRO A 84 1.74 -0.20 8.87
C PRO A 84 0.23 -0.38 8.69
N ILE A 85 -0.29 -1.57 9.01
CA ILE A 85 -1.71 -1.91 8.82
C ILE A 85 -2.61 -1.08 9.74
N GLU A 86 -2.21 -0.92 11.01
CA GLU A 86 -2.95 -0.09 11.96
C GLU A 86 -2.94 1.38 11.57
N GLN A 87 -1.80 1.87 11.05
CA GLN A 87 -1.68 3.22 10.52
C GLN A 87 -2.62 3.42 9.33
N LEU A 88 -2.62 2.53 8.34
CA LEU A 88 -3.43 2.65 7.13
C LEU A 88 -4.94 2.59 7.37
N ARG A 89 -5.41 1.74 8.32
CA ARG A 89 -6.85 1.51 8.57
C ARG A 89 -7.63 2.79 8.88
N GLY A 90 -6.99 3.77 9.51
CA GLY A 90 -7.62 5.03 9.91
C GLY A 90 -7.40 6.19 8.96
N ILE A 91 -6.44 6.09 8.02
CA ILE A 91 -5.97 7.26 7.27
C ILE A 91 -7.07 7.84 6.38
N SER A 92 -7.78 7.03 5.58
CA SER A 92 -8.76 7.55 4.62
C SER A 92 -9.90 8.33 5.31
N LYS A 93 -10.45 7.79 6.40
CA LYS A 93 -11.52 8.44 7.19
C LYS A 93 -11.04 9.73 7.86
N ASN A 94 -9.85 9.69 8.47
CA ASN A 94 -9.28 10.87 9.11
C ASN A 94 -8.90 11.95 8.11
N MET A 95 -8.32 11.57 6.97
CA MET A 95 -7.96 12.50 5.91
C MET A 95 -9.19 13.23 5.36
N LEU A 96 -10.32 12.54 5.16
CA LEU A 96 -11.57 13.19 4.76
C LEU A 96 -12.06 14.19 5.83
N ARG A 97 -12.02 13.81 7.11
CA ARG A 97 -12.37 14.67 8.24
C ARG A 97 -11.47 15.91 8.33
N TRP A 98 -10.16 15.72 8.17
CA TRP A 98 -9.17 16.80 8.21
C TRP A 98 -9.33 17.75 7.02
N LYS A 99 -9.58 17.24 5.81
CA LYS A 99 -9.90 18.07 4.64
C LYS A 99 -11.13 18.94 4.90
N LYS A 100 -12.22 18.34 5.40
CA LYS A 100 -13.42 19.09 5.80
C LYS A 100 -13.11 20.19 6.84
N LYS A 101 -12.24 19.91 7.81
CA LYS A 101 -11.81 20.92 8.80
C LYS A 101 -11.00 22.05 8.17
N VAL A 102 -10.08 21.74 7.26
CA VAL A 102 -9.33 22.76 6.50
C VAL A 102 -10.29 23.66 5.73
N ASP A 103 -11.28 23.08 5.04
CA ASP A 103 -12.26 23.86 4.26
C ASP A 103 -13.13 24.75 5.16
N GLN A 104 -13.58 24.23 6.30
CA GLN A 104 -14.30 25.01 7.31
C GLN A 104 -13.47 26.21 7.81
N PHE A 105 -12.20 25.99 8.16
CA PHE A 105 -11.32 27.06 8.62
C PHE A 105 -10.98 28.07 7.52
N LYS A 106 -10.85 27.63 6.26
CA LYS A 106 -10.66 28.55 5.14
C LYS A 106 -11.87 29.48 4.95
N GLU A 107 -13.08 28.97 5.12
CA GLU A 107 -14.29 29.80 5.01
C GLU A 107 -14.42 30.76 6.21
N GLU A 108 -14.10 30.30 7.42
CA GLU A 108 -14.04 31.17 8.59
C GLU A 108 -12.98 32.27 8.41
N LEU A 109 -11.81 31.94 7.87
CA LEU A 109 -10.74 32.89 7.59
C LEU A 109 -11.18 33.98 6.61
N ARG A 110 -11.89 33.61 5.53
CA ARG A 110 -12.48 34.57 4.59
C ARG A 110 -13.44 35.52 5.28
N THR A 111 -14.29 35.00 6.18
CA THR A 111 -15.24 35.80 6.96
C THR A 111 -14.53 36.76 7.92
N GLN A 112 -13.46 36.32 8.59
CA GLN A 112 -12.67 37.19 9.49
C GLN A 112 -11.92 38.27 8.73
N ASN A 113 -11.30 37.94 7.59
CA ASN A 113 -10.56 38.91 6.78
C ASN A 113 -11.44 40.07 6.29
N ARG A 114 -12.73 39.81 5.99
CA ARG A 114 -13.71 40.87 5.66
C ARG A 114 -13.96 41.86 6.81
N LYS A 115 -13.63 41.49 8.05
CA LYS A 115 -13.80 42.33 9.25
C LYS A 115 -12.54 43.11 9.62
N VAL A 116 -11.34 42.68 9.20
CA VAL A 116 -10.05 43.28 9.63
C VAL A 116 -9.93 44.77 9.31
N GLY A 117 -10.57 45.25 8.23
CA GLY A 117 -10.58 46.66 7.83
C GLY A 117 -11.75 47.49 8.37
N LYS A 118 -12.75 46.87 9.02
CA LYS A 118 -13.98 47.55 9.45
C LYS A 118 -13.95 48.11 10.87
N TYR A 119 -12.93 47.75 11.65
CA TYR A 119 -12.87 48.06 13.08
C TYR A 119 -11.48 48.60 13.46
N SER A 120 -11.45 49.52 14.42
CA SER A 120 -10.23 50.10 14.99
C SER A 120 -10.01 49.65 16.45
N GLY A 121 -8.83 49.93 17.00
CA GLY A 121 -8.52 49.69 18.42
C GLY A 121 -8.51 48.22 18.85
N GLU A 122 -8.95 47.95 20.07
CA GLU A 122 -8.92 46.63 20.71
C GLU A 122 -9.67 45.55 19.91
N TYR A 123 -10.77 45.92 19.25
CA TYR A 123 -11.52 44.98 18.42
C TYR A 123 -10.68 44.46 17.25
N ARG A 124 -9.89 45.33 16.60
CA ARG A 124 -8.97 44.92 15.53
C ARG A 124 -7.95 43.90 16.02
N SER A 125 -7.40 44.10 17.21
CA SER A 125 -6.46 43.15 17.84
C SER A 125 -7.10 41.77 18.03
N ARG A 126 -8.35 41.71 18.53
CA ARG A 126 -9.09 40.45 18.68
C ARG A 126 -9.34 39.74 17.34
N VAL A 127 -9.69 40.48 16.28
CA VAL A 127 -9.86 39.91 14.94
C VAL A 127 -8.53 39.36 14.40
N ILE A 128 -7.42 40.08 14.56
CA ILE A 128 -6.09 39.63 14.14
C ILE A 128 -5.69 38.35 14.88
N LYS A 129 -5.87 38.31 16.20
CA LYS A 129 -5.60 37.11 17.01
C LYS A 129 -6.40 35.91 16.50
N ARG A 130 -7.71 36.07 16.31
CA ARG A 130 -8.57 35.01 15.78
C ARG A 130 -8.14 34.55 14.37
N THR A 131 -7.78 35.48 13.49
CA THR A 131 -7.25 35.17 12.16
C THR A 131 -5.98 34.32 12.25
N ASN A 132 -5.08 34.64 13.18
CA ASN A 132 -3.86 33.86 13.40
C ASN A 132 -4.16 32.47 13.97
N ASP A 133 -5.11 32.34 14.91
CA ASP A 133 -5.54 31.05 15.46
C ASP A 133 -6.14 30.14 14.38
N ILE A 134 -6.93 30.71 13.45
CA ILE A 134 -7.48 29.99 12.31
C ILE A 134 -6.37 29.54 11.35
N LYS A 135 -5.42 30.43 11.01
CA LYS A 135 -4.26 30.07 10.17
C LYS A 135 -3.44 28.94 10.79
N GLN A 136 -3.19 29.00 12.11
CA GLN A 136 -2.49 27.94 12.82
C GLN A 136 -3.28 26.63 12.76
N SER A 137 -4.60 26.68 12.93
CA SER A 137 -5.47 25.50 12.82
C SER A 137 -5.39 24.87 11.43
N ILE A 138 -5.42 25.67 10.35
CA ILE A 138 -5.22 25.20 8.98
C ILE A 138 -3.88 24.47 8.85
N ALA A 139 -2.78 25.06 9.34
CA ALA A 139 -1.45 24.45 9.28
C ALA A 139 -1.38 23.10 10.01
N LYS A 140 -2.02 22.96 11.18
CA LYS A 140 -2.07 21.70 11.95
C LYS A 140 -2.73 20.57 11.14
N TYR A 141 -3.89 20.85 10.55
CA TYR A 141 -4.60 19.85 9.73
C TYR A 141 -3.88 19.56 8.41
N GLN A 142 -3.23 20.55 7.80
CA GLN A 142 -2.39 20.34 6.62
C GLN A 142 -1.19 19.43 6.92
N CYS A 143 -0.52 19.61 8.07
CA CYS A 143 0.51 18.68 8.55
C CYS A 143 -0.03 17.24 8.62
N ALA A 144 -1.21 17.04 9.21
CA ALA A 144 -1.81 15.72 9.35
C ALA A 144 -2.16 15.09 7.98
N ILE A 145 -2.66 15.90 7.05
CA ILE A 145 -2.95 15.46 5.67
C ILE A 145 -1.66 15.07 4.94
N ASN A 146 -0.62 15.89 5.02
CA ASN A 146 0.67 15.62 4.37
C ASN A 146 1.32 14.34 4.94
N TRP A 147 1.26 14.17 6.26
CA TRP A 147 1.67 12.92 6.91
C TRP A 147 0.88 11.72 6.37
N ALA A 148 -0.44 11.83 6.22
CA ALA A 148 -1.28 10.76 5.70
C ALA A 148 -0.93 10.40 4.25
N ILE A 149 -0.66 11.40 3.40
CA ILE A 149 -0.21 11.19 2.01
C ILE A 149 1.11 10.43 1.99
N LYS A 150 2.12 10.93 2.72
CA LYS A 150 3.44 10.29 2.80
C LYS A 150 3.34 8.86 3.34
N THR A 151 2.52 8.63 4.35
CA THR A 151 2.32 7.30 4.94
C THR A 151 1.65 6.34 3.95
N ARG A 152 0.68 6.80 3.17
CA ARG A 152 0.08 5.97 2.10
C ARG A 152 1.09 5.66 1.00
N GLU A 153 1.93 6.62 0.63
CA GLU A 153 2.94 6.44 -0.40
C GLU A 153 4.01 5.42 0.01
N VAL A 154 4.55 5.56 1.23
CA VAL A 154 5.51 4.60 1.79
C VAL A 154 4.95 3.18 1.85
N ASN A 155 3.64 3.03 2.05
CA ASN A 155 2.99 1.73 2.16
C ASN A 155 2.15 1.34 0.95
N LYS A 156 2.37 1.96 -0.23
CA LYS A 156 1.55 1.71 -1.43
C LYS A 156 1.62 0.25 -1.90
N ASN A 157 2.77 -0.38 -1.70
CA ASN A 157 3.03 -1.76 -2.12
C ASN A 157 2.71 -2.80 -1.04
N LEU A 158 2.39 -2.38 0.20
CA LEU A 158 2.22 -3.30 1.33
C LEU A 158 1.24 -4.46 1.04
N LYS A 159 0.13 -4.17 0.36
CA LYS A 159 -0.85 -5.20 -0.01
C LYS A 159 -0.30 -6.20 -1.03
N ALA A 160 0.50 -5.72 -1.99
CA ALA A 160 1.16 -6.56 -2.98
C ALA A 160 2.23 -7.43 -2.29
N ASP A 161 3.05 -6.83 -1.42
CA ASP A 161 4.11 -7.52 -0.67
C ASP A 161 3.53 -8.66 0.19
N LEU A 162 2.46 -8.38 0.95
CA LEU A 162 1.74 -9.41 1.73
C LEU A 162 1.14 -10.50 0.83
N THR A 163 0.72 -10.17 -0.39
CA THR A 163 0.19 -11.16 -1.34
C THR A 163 1.30 -12.07 -1.84
N VAL A 164 2.49 -11.52 -2.12
CA VAL A 164 3.69 -12.28 -2.49
C VAL A 164 4.10 -13.20 -1.35
N GLU A 165 4.20 -12.70 -0.11
CA GLU A 165 4.53 -13.50 1.07
C GLU A 165 3.54 -14.67 1.26
N ARG A 166 2.23 -14.40 1.14
CA ARG A 166 1.20 -15.44 1.22
C ARG A 166 1.42 -16.54 0.17
N ASN A 167 1.77 -16.17 -1.06
CA ASN A 167 2.01 -17.12 -2.14
C ASN A 167 3.31 -17.90 -1.91
N GLN A 168 4.36 -17.28 -1.37
CA GLN A 168 5.58 -17.98 -0.95
C GLN A 168 5.30 -19.02 0.14
N LEU A 169 4.45 -18.70 1.12
CA LEU A 169 4.01 -19.65 2.14
C LEU A 169 3.23 -20.83 1.53
N GLU A 170 2.42 -20.61 0.49
CA GLU A 170 1.74 -21.68 -0.27
C GLU A 170 2.75 -22.66 -0.87
N VAL A 171 3.79 -22.14 -1.53
CA VAL A 171 4.87 -22.94 -2.14
C VAL A 171 5.65 -23.72 -1.08
N GLN A 172 5.98 -23.09 0.06
CA GLN A 172 6.65 -23.77 1.16
C GLN A 172 5.80 -24.90 1.75
N ILE A 173 4.49 -24.69 1.93
CA ILE A 173 3.57 -25.73 2.40
C ILE A 173 3.56 -26.92 1.43
N ALA A 174 3.47 -26.66 0.12
CA ALA A 174 3.52 -27.71 -0.90
C ALA A 174 4.85 -28.47 -0.84
N SER A 175 5.98 -27.77 -0.77
CA SER A 175 7.32 -28.38 -0.67
C SER A 175 7.46 -29.29 0.56
N VAL A 176 6.99 -28.85 1.74
CA VAL A 176 7.03 -29.66 2.97
C VAL A 176 6.16 -30.92 2.83
N ARG A 177 4.99 -30.81 2.19
CA ARG A 177 4.11 -31.96 1.92
C ARG A 177 4.75 -32.97 0.97
N THR A 178 5.37 -32.51 -0.11
CA THR A 178 6.11 -33.36 -1.05
C THR A 178 7.29 -34.04 -0.36
N LYS A 179 8.07 -33.32 0.47
CA LYS A 179 9.17 -33.90 1.25
C LYS A 179 8.70 -34.97 2.23
N ARG A 180 7.58 -34.73 2.91
CA ARG A 180 6.95 -35.72 3.78
C ARG A 180 6.60 -36.99 3.02
N GLU A 181 5.97 -36.86 1.85
CA GLU A 181 5.58 -38.02 1.04
C GLU A 181 6.78 -38.77 0.46
N LEU A 182 7.84 -38.05 0.09
CA LEU A 182 9.10 -38.67 -0.38
C LEU A 182 9.80 -39.48 0.72
N ILE A 183 9.82 -38.96 1.96
CA ILE A 183 10.61 -39.52 3.06
C ILE A 183 9.81 -40.54 3.88
N CYS A 184 8.53 -40.25 4.17
CA CYS A 184 7.67 -41.09 4.99
C CYS A 184 6.72 -41.97 4.17
N GLY A 185 6.64 -41.77 2.86
CA GLY A 185 5.65 -42.43 2.01
C GLY A 185 4.25 -41.81 2.11
N LYS A 186 3.28 -42.46 1.47
CA LYS A 186 1.86 -42.08 1.56
C LYS A 186 1.27 -42.58 2.87
N ARG A 187 0.27 -41.86 3.40
CA ARG A 187 -0.48 -42.28 4.58
C ARG A 187 -1.10 -43.67 4.32
N PRO A 188 -0.85 -44.68 5.16
CA PRO A 188 -1.44 -46.00 5.02
C PRO A 188 -2.98 -45.93 5.02
N LYS A 189 -3.62 -46.61 4.07
CA LYS A 189 -5.09 -46.75 4.04
C LYS A 189 -5.50 -47.76 5.11
N TYR A 190 -6.61 -47.50 5.80
CA TYR A 190 -7.15 -48.42 6.79
C TYR A 190 -7.50 -49.77 6.15
N ILE A 191 -7.08 -50.86 6.81
CA ILE A 191 -7.38 -52.24 6.43
C ILE A 191 -8.06 -52.92 7.63
N SER A 192 -9.17 -53.62 7.39
CA SER A 192 -9.87 -54.42 8.40
C SER A 192 -9.56 -55.91 8.24
N GLY A 193 -9.64 -56.69 9.33
CA GLY A 193 -9.47 -58.14 9.32
C GLY A 193 -8.14 -58.59 9.95
N SER A 194 -7.68 -59.79 9.57
CA SER A 194 -6.46 -60.44 10.11
C SER A 194 -5.19 -59.61 9.97
N ASP A 195 -5.15 -58.68 9.01
CA ASP A 195 -4.00 -57.81 8.73
C ASP A 195 -3.97 -56.53 9.60
N ALA A 196 -4.92 -56.36 10.53
CA ALA A 196 -5.06 -55.15 11.35
C ALA A 196 -3.86 -54.91 12.29
N LEU A 197 -3.20 -55.97 12.78
CA LEU A 197 -1.98 -55.84 13.61
C LEU A 197 -0.81 -55.29 12.80
N SER A 198 -0.62 -55.77 11.56
CA SER A 198 0.38 -55.26 10.60
C SER A 198 0.09 -53.81 10.21
N TYR A 199 -1.18 -53.45 10.02
CA TYR A 199 -1.59 -52.07 9.73
C TYR A 199 -1.16 -51.09 10.83
N ARG A 200 -1.36 -51.46 12.11
CA ARG A 200 -1.05 -50.60 13.25
C ARG A 200 0.44 -50.22 13.30
N GLU A 201 1.33 -51.19 13.13
CA GLU A 201 2.79 -50.95 13.17
C GLU A 201 3.25 -50.04 12.02
N ILE A 202 2.75 -50.28 10.81
CA ILE A 202 3.04 -49.46 9.62
C ILE A 202 2.53 -48.03 9.85
N TYR A 203 1.33 -47.88 10.39
CA TYR A 203 0.74 -46.59 10.69
C TYR A 203 1.50 -45.82 11.77
N GLU A 204 1.89 -46.47 12.88
CA GLU A 204 2.68 -45.84 13.94
C GLU A 204 4.04 -45.36 13.44
N ARG A 205 4.71 -46.14 12.57
CA ARG A 205 5.98 -45.74 11.94
C ARG A 205 5.79 -44.53 11.03
N TYR A 206 4.72 -44.53 10.23
CA TYR A 206 4.35 -43.40 9.39
C TYR A 206 4.10 -42.14 10.22
N GLU A 207 3.28 -42.22 11.28
CA GLU A 207 2.94 -41.09 12.15
C GLU A 207 4.19 -40.50 12.81
N LYS A 208 5.06 -41.34 13.38
CA LYS A 208 6.34 -40.89 13.97
C LYS A 208 7.20 -40.14 12.96
N CYS A 209 7.29 -40.62 11.72
CA CYS A 209 8.02 -39.93 10.65
C CYS A 209 7.34 -38.62 10.23
N ALA A 210 6.02 -38.65 10.06
CA ALA A 210 5.23 -37.55 9.50
C ALA A 210 5.04 -36.38 10.49
N LEU A 211 5.15 -36.62 11.80
CA LEU A 211 4.86 -35.66 12.86
C LEU A 211 5.56 -34.32 12.65
N ARG A 212 6.89 -34.31 12.46
CA ARG A 212 7.68 -33.07 12.26
C ARG A 212 7.20 -32.24 11.07
N TYR A 213 6.80 -32.89 9.98
CA TYR A 213 6.32 -32.21 8.78
C TYR A 213 4.91 -31.68 8.98
N THR A 214 4.06 -32.42 9.70
CA THR A 214 2.71 -31.98 10.07
C THR A 214 2.76 -30.73 10.94
N GLU A 215 3.67 -30.68 11.92
CA GLU A 215 3.90 -29.50 12.75
C GLU A 215 4.41 -28.31 11.94
N GLN A 216 5.36 -28.55 11.03
CA GLN A 216 5.87 -27.52 10.13
C GLN A 216 4.77 -26.96 9.22
N VAL A 217 3.94 -27.82 8.61
CA VAL A 217 2.78 -27.39 7.81
C VAL A 217 1.79 -26.60 8.67
N LYS A 218 1.50 -27.05 9.89
CA LYS A 218 0.60 -26.34 10.82
C LYS A 218 1.11 -24.94 11.14
N SER A 219 2.41 -24.79 11.40
CA SER A 219 3.06 -23.50 11.64
C SER A 219 2.96 -22.57 10.41
N LEU A 220 3.29 -23.08 9.22
CA LEU A 220 3.18 -22.31 7.97
C LEU A 220 1.74 -21.90 7.65
N LEU A 221 0.77 -22.78 7.91
CA LEU A 221 -0.66 -22.46 7.76
C LEU A 221 -1.10 -21.37 8.75
N GLY A 222 -0.57 -21.36 9.96
CA GLY A 222 -0.76 -20.29 10.95
C GLY A 222 -0.30 -18.95 10.40
N LYS A 223 0.95 -18.88 9.92
CA LYS A 223 1.52 -17.67 9.29
C LYS A 223 0.71 -17.23 8.07
N LYS A 224 0.34 -18.15 7.18
CA LYS A 224 -0.47 -17.86 6.00
C LYS A 224 -1.83 -17.25 6.37
N ARG A 225 -2.46 -17.75 7.44
CA ARG A 225 -3.73 -17.20 7.98
C ARG A 225 -3.53 -15.79 8.53
N GLU A 226 -2.44 -15.54 9.24
CA GLU A 226 -2.10 -14.21 9.74
C GLU A 226 -1.94 -13.20 8.60
N VAL A 227 -1.12 -13.52 7.59
CA VAL A 227 -0.93 -12.67 6.40
C VAL A 227 -2.25 -12.44 5.67
N LYS A 228 -3.11 -13.46 5.54
CA LYS A 228 -4.45 -13.30 4.98
C LYS A 228 -5.31 -12.31 5.78
N ASN A 229 -5.27 -12.38 7.11
CA ASN A 229 -5.99 -11.45 7.98
C ASN A 229 -5.46 -10.02 7.84
N GLN A 230 -4.14 -9.87 7.72
CA GLN A 230 -3.49 -8.60 7.45
C GLN A 230 -3.96 -7.97 6.12
N ILE A 231 -3.99 -8.74 5.03
CA ILE A 231 -4.52 -8.30 3.72
C ILE A 231 -5.99 -7.87 3.84
N ASN A 232 -6.81 -8.63 4.56
CA ASN A 232 -8.23 -8.31 4.74
C ASN A 232 -8.46 -7.00 5.50
N ARG A 233 -7.55 -6.62 6.41
CA ARG A 233 -7.61 -5.34 7.15
C ARG A 233 -7.24 -4.13 6.30
N LEU A 234 -6.69 -4.33 5.11
CA LEU A 234 -6.34 -3.27 4.15
C LEU A 234 -7.44 -3.03 3.10
N LYS A 235 -8.57 -3.75 3.16
CA LYS A 235 -9.77 -3.50 2.33
C LYS A 235 -10.64 -2.44 2.99
#